data_AF-A0A1G3YKN9-F1
#
_entry.id   AF-A0A1G3YKN9-F1
#
_cell.length_a   1.000
_cell.length_b   1.000
_cell.length_c   1.000
_cell.angle_alpha   90.00
_cell.angle_beta   90.00
_cell.angle_gamma   90.00
#
_symmetry.space_group_name_H-M   'P 1'
#
loop_
_entity.id
_entity.type
_entity.pdbx_description
1 polymer ?
#
loop_
_entity_poly.entity_id
_entity_poly.type
_entity_poly.pdbx_seq_one_letter_code
_entity_poly.pdbx_strand_id
1 'polypeptide(L)'
;MTPVERLKRVIVGILDYLMEHRKLSRASILNDLTYPESGDNADLSWTGLKDILVRILDHENSEKENIAVWSVIGSIHEAFLRPDLFFVRCGLSLENEKDRLTFATYLAEILGD
;
A
#
# COMPACT_ATOMS: atom_id res chain seq x y z
N MET A 1 -4.10 0.38 -20.11
CA MET A 1 -3.42 0.19 -18.81
C MET A 1 -4.03 -1.04 -18.16
N THR A 2 -3.20 -2.03 -17.84
CA THR A 2 -3.65 -3.26 -17.17
C THR A 2 -4.01 -2.98 -15.71
N PRO A 3 -4.80 -3.83 -15.03
CA PRO A 3 -5.07 -3.69 -13.59
C PRO A 3 -3.78 -3.64 -12.75
N VAL A 4 -2.79 -4.47 -13.09
CA VAL A 4 -1.46 -4.50 -12.47
C VAL A 4 -0.71 -3.17 -12.65
N GLU A 5 -0.66 -2.62 -13.87
CA GLU A 5 -0.03 -1.31 -14.11
C GLU A 5 -0.72 -0.18 -13.34
N ARG A 6 -2.05 -0.25 -13.23
CA ARG A 6 -2.85 0.70 -12.45
C ARG A 6 -2.50 0.61 -10.97
N LEU A 7 -2.43 -0.62 -10.42
CA LEU A 7 -2.05 -0.85 -9.03
C LEU A 7 -0.67 -0.26 -8.73
N LYS A 8 0.33 -0.57 -9.58
CA LYS A 8 1.69 -0.04 -9.42
C LYS A 8 1.71 1.49 -9.35
N ARG A 9 1.00 2.18 -10.25
CA ARG A 9 0.90 3.65 -10.23
C ARG A 9 0.22 4.19 -8.98
N VAL A 10 -0.85 3.55 -8.51
CA VAL A 10 -1.55 3.96 -7.29
C VAL A 10 -0.65 3.80 -6.08
N ILE A 11 0.04 2.66 -5.95
CA ILE A 11 0.98 2.44 -4.84
C ILE A 11 2.12 3.47 -4.86
N VAL A 12 2.72 3.73 -6.03
CA VAL A 12 3.75 4.76 -6.16
C VAL A 12 3.22 6.13 -5.76
N GLY A 13 2.03 6.52 -6.23
CA GLY A 13 1.41 7.79 -5.86
C GLY A 13 1.12 7.92 -4.36
N ILE A 14 0.67 6.83 -3.71
CA ILE A 14 0.52 6.78 -2.26
C ILE A 14 1.88 7.00 -1.59
N LEU A 15 2.91 6.26 -1.99
CA LEU A 15 4.24 6.38 -1.39
C LEU A 15 4.84 7.78 -1.61
N ASP A 16 4.68 8.37 -2.79
CA ASP A 16 5.11 9.74 -3.08
C ASP A 16 4.43 10.74 -2.13
N TYR A 17 3.10 10.64 -1.97
CA TYR A 17 2.34 11.48 -1.04
C TYR A 17 2.79 11.30 0.41
N LEU A 18 2.97 10.05 0.84
CA LEU A 18 3.45 9.73 2.20
C LEU A 18 4.84 10.33 2.44
N MET A 19 5.73 10.28 1.46
CA MET A 19 7.09 10.84 1.57
C MET A 19 7.09 12.37 1.55
N GLU A 20 6.28 12.99 0.69
CA GLU A 20 6.10 14.45 0.62
C GLU A 20 5.53 15.02 1.93
N HIS A 21 4.59 14.31 2.56
CA HIS A 21 3.90 14.75 3.77
C HIS A 21 4.26 13.93 5.00
N ARG A 22 5.51 13.46 5.11
CA ARG A 22 5.96 12.45 6.08
C ARG A 22 5.45 12.60 7.51
N LYS A 23 5.55 13.80 8.09
CA LYS A 23 5.12 14.03 9.49
C LYS A 23 3.60 13.90 9.63
N LEU A 24 2.85 14.49 8.71
CA LEU A 24 1.39 14.46 8.70
C LEU A 24 0.90 13.04 8.45
N SER A 25 1.43 12.37 7.43
CA SER A 25 1.07 11.00 7.09
C SER A 25 1.39 10.00 8.21
N ARG A 26 2.55 10.14 8.87
CA ARG A 26 2.88 9.30 10.03
C ARG A 26 1.90 9.52 11.19
N ALA A 27 1.56 10.78 11.50
CA ALA A 27 0.59 11.07 12.54
C ALA A 27 -0.80 10.50 12.19
N SER A 28 -1.23 10.65 10.93
CA SER A 28 -2.49 10.12 10.42
C SER A 28 -2.58 8.59 10.56
N ILE A 29 -1.59 7.87 10.05
CA ILE A 29 -1.58 6.40 10.12
C ILE A 29 -1.54 5.91 11.57
N LEU A 30 -0.71 6.53 12.42
CA LEU A 30 -0.63 6.14 13.84
C LEU A 30 -1.92 6.45 14.59
N ASN A 31 -2.61 7.54 14.24
CA ASN A 31 -3.92 7.87 14.79
C ASN A 31 -4.95 6.80 14.42
N ASP A 32 -5.06 6.46 13.14
CA ASP A 32 -6.01 5.46 12.63
C ASP A 32 -5.74 4.07 13.28
N LEU A 33 -4.48 3.71 13.51
CA LEU A 33 -4.11 2.48 14.23
C LEU A 33 -4.45 2.51 15.73
N THR A 34 -4.44 3.69 16.36
CA THR A 34 -4.69 3.85 17.80
C THR A 34 -6.18 4.02 18.09
N TYR A 35 -6.89 4.71 17.21
CA TYR A 35 -8.30 5.10 17.31
C TYR A 35 -9.01 4.75 16.00
N PRO A 36 -9.23 3.45 15.72
CA PRO A 36 -9.83 3.02 14.47
C PRO A 36 -11.29 3.48 14.39
N GLU A 37 -11.65 4.13 13.29
CA GLU A 37 -12.99 4.65 13.04
C GLU A 37 -13.41 4.37 11.59
N SER A 38 -14.69 4.12 11.35
CA SER A 38 -15.18 3.97 9.98
C SER A 38 -15.01 5.29 9.22
N GLY A 39 -14.53 5.22 7.99
CA GLY A 39 -14.20 6.40 7.19
C GLY A 39 -12.84 7.04 7.50
N ASP A 40 -11.99 6.39 8.30
CA ASP A 40 -10.59 6.79 8.46
C ASP A 40 -9.78 6.64 7.15
N ASN A 41 -8.52 7.06 7.14
CA ASN A 41 -7.73 7.05 5.90
C ASN A 41 -7.42 5.63 5.44
N ALA A 42 -7.36 4.66 6.35
CA ALA A 42 -7.14 3.27 6.00
C ALA A 42 -8.38 2.67 5.30
N ASP A 43 -9.58 2.97 5.79
CA ASP A 43 -10.86 2.60 5.18
C ASP A 43 -11.07 3.26 3.80
N LEU A 44 -10.70 4.55 3.68
CA LEU A 44 -10.71 5.26 2.40
C LEU A 44 -9.70 4.66 1.40
N SER A 45 -8.51 4.30 1.86
CA SER A 45 -7.49 3.62 1.04
C SER A 45 -7.97 2.24 0.59
N TRP A 46 -8.66 1.51 1.46
CA TRP A 46 -9.27 0.23 1.14
C TRP A 46 -10.29 0.37 0.02
N THR A 47 -11.18 1.37 0.14
CA THR A 47 -12.20 1.65 -0.89
C THR A 47 -11.55 1.97 -2.24
N GLY A 48 -10.47 2.77 -2.24
CA GLY A 48 -9.75 3.12 -3.47
C GLY A 48 -9.00 1.97 -4.14
N LEU A 49 -8.50 1.01 -3.35
CA LEU A 49 -7.70 -0.12 -3.84
C LEU A 49 -8.53 -1.35 -4.22
N LYS A 50 -9.69 -1.55 -3.60
CA LYS A 50 -10.53 -2.74 -3.77
C LYS A 50 -10.86 -3.05 -5.23
N ASP A 51 -11.38 -2.06 -5.97
CA ASP A 51 -11.79 -2.26 -7.37
C ASP A 51 -10.63 -2.65 -8.30
N ILE A 52 -9.41 -2.27 -7.95
CA ILE A 52 -8.21 -2.61 -8.71
C ILE A 52 -7.78 -4.04 -8.39
N LEU A 53 -7.77 -4.40 -7.10
CA LEU A 53 -7.30 -5.70 -6.62
C LEU A 53 -8.26 -6.84 -6.97
N VAL A 54 -9.58 -6.61 -6.90
CA VAL A 54 -10.61 -7.58 -7.37
C VAL A 54 -10.36 -7.99 -8.82
N ARG A 55 -9.95 -7.04 -9.68
CA ARG A 55 -9.64 -7.32 -11.10
C ARG A 55 -8.33 -8.06 -11.32
N ILE A 56 -7.45 -8.10 -10.32
CA ILE A 56 -6.16 -8.79 -10.38
C ILE A 56 -6.31 -10.21 -9.85
N LEU A 57 -7.04 -10.39 -8.75
CA LEU A 57 -7.04 -11.63 -7.98
C LEU A 57 -7.89 -12.77 -8.59
N ASP A 58 -8.75 -12.49 -9.58
CA ASP A 58 -9.62 -13.49 -10.25
C ASP A 58 -10.26 -14.50 -9.26
N HIS A 59 -10.71 -13.99 -8.11
CA HIS A 59 -11.25 -14.81 -7.03
C HIS A 59 -12.75 -14.61 -6.91
N GLU A 60 -13.51 -15.70 -6.83
CA GLU A 60 -14.94 -15.64 -6.48
C GLU A 60 -15.18 -15.47 -4.96
N ASN A 61 -14.11 -15.32 -4.17
CA ASN A 61 -14.18 -15.25 -2.72
C ASN A 61 -13.87 -13.84 -2.21
N SER A 62 -14.92 -13.13 -1.81
CA SER A 62 -14.86 -11.75 -1.32
C SER A 62 -14.02 -11.57 -0.04
N GLU A 63 -13.89 -12.59 0.80
CA GLU A 63 -13.07 -12.51 2.02
C GLU A 63 -11.58 -12.46 1.67
N LYS A 64 -11.14 -13.30 0.73
CA LYS A 64 -9.74 -13.32 0.26
C LYS A 64 -9.35 -11.99 -0.37
N GLU A 65 -10.24 -11.42 -1.19
CA GLU A 65 -10.04 -10.11 -1.80
C GLU A 65 -9.88 -9.02 -0.74
N ASN A 66 -10.78 -8.99 0.25
CA ASN A 66 -10.72 -8.00 1.33
C ASN A 66 -9.41 -8.11 2.12
N ILE A 67 -8.95 -9.34 2.40
CA ILE A 67 -7.67 -9.60 3.07
C ILE A 67 -6.48 -9.13 2.21
N ALA A 68 -6.53 -9.36 0.90
CA ALA A 68 -5.50 -8.90 -0.01
C ALA A 68 -5.39 -7.37 -0.04
N VAL A 69 -6.51 -6.66 -0.05
CA VAL A 69 -6.53 -5.18 0.05
C VAL A 69 -5.89 -4.71 1.34
N TRP A 70 -6.27 -5.30 2.48
CA TRP A 70 -5.65 -4.98 3.76
C TRP A 70 -4.16 -5.30 3.82
N SER A 71 -3.73 -6.39 3.17
CA SER A 71 -2.33 -6.79 3.10
C SER A 71 -1.48 -5.79 2.32
N VAL A 72 -2.01 -5.23 1.23
CA VAL A 72 -1.35 -4.16 0.48
C VAL A 72 -1.22 -2.89 1.31
N ILE A 73 -2.30 -2.45 1.95
CA ILE A 73 -2.31 -1.25 2.80
C ILE A 73 -1.32 -1.42 3.97
N GLY A 74 -1.37 -2.55 4.65
CA GLY A 74 -0.47 -2.87 5.75
C GLY A 74 0.99 -2.87 5.32
N SER A 75 1.30 -3.45 4.15
CA SER A 75 2.66 -3.44 3.61
C SER A 75 3.18 -2.03 3.33
N ILE A 76 2.33 -1.15 2.78
CA ILE A 76 2.68 0.25 2.52
C ILE A 76 2.91 0.99 3.84
N HIS A 77 2.01 0.84 4.81
CA HIS A 77 2.10 1.48 6.12
C HIS A 77 3.36 1.04 6.87
N GLU A 78 3.66 -0.26 6.92
CA GLU A 78 4.84 -0.79 7.59
C GLU A 78 6.14 -0.28 6.95
N ALA A 79 6.24 -0.33 5.61
CA ALA A 79 7.40 0.20 4.89
C ALA A 79 7.63 1.68 5.18
N PHE A 80 6.56 2.46 5.27
CA PHE A 80 6.61 3.90 5.56
C PHE A 80 6.91 4.24 7.03
N LEU A 81 6.29 3.53 7.97
CA LEU A 81 6.43 3.79 9.41
C LEU A 81 7.79 3.33 9.92
N ARG A 82 8.33 2.22 9.38
CA ARG A 82 9.58 1.55 9.77
C ARG A 82 10.60 1.52 8.62
N PRO A 83 10.97 2.69 8.05
CA PRO A 83 11.82 2.75 6.86
C PRO A 83 13.23 2.20 7.10
N ASP A 84 13.70 2.25 8.36
CA ASP A 84 14.95 1.66 8.81
C ASP A 84 14.93 0.13 8.70
N LEU A 85 13.90 -0.51 9.24
CA LEU A 85 13.75 -1.96 9.15
C LEU A 85 13.46 -2.40 7.72
N PHE A 86 12.62 -1.66 7.00
CA PHE A 86 12.32 -1.94 5.60
C PHE A 86 13.58 -1.92 4.75
N PHE A 87 14.45 -0.93 4.92
CA PHE A 87 15.75 -0.89 4.25
C PHE A 87 16.65 -2.07 4.64
N VAL A 88 16.76 -2.39 5.93
CA VAL A 88 17.59 -3.52 6.40
C VAL A 88 17.10 -4.87 5.87
N ARG A 89 15.78 -5.07 5.72
CA ARG A 89 15.19 -6.35 5.32
C ARG A 89 15.07 -6.51 3.81
N CYS A 90 14.76 -5.43 3.11
CA CYS A 90 14.42 -5.47 1.68
C CYS A 90 15.48 -4.80 0.79
N GLY A 91 16.41 -4.03 1.36
CA GLY A 91 17.41 -3.27 0.61
C GLY A 91 16.83 -2.10 -0.18
N LEU A 92 15.58 -1.70 0.10
CA LEU A 92 14.86 -0.64 -0.61
C LEU A 92 14.70 0.60 0.28
N SER A 93 14.98 1.78 -0.24
CA SER A 93 14.79 3.06 0.46
C SER A 93 13.63 3.83 -0.15
N LEU A 94 12.58 4.12 0.63
CA LEU A 94 11.44 4.91 0.15
C LEU A 94 11.80 6.37 -0.20
N GLU A 95 12.98 6.86 0.21
CA GLU A 95 13.51 8.17 -0.24
C GLU A 95 13.87 8.15 -1.73
N ASN A 96 14.20 6.98 -2.29
CA ASN A 96 14.55 6.79 -3.70
C ASN A 96 13.30 6.45 -4.52
N GLU A 97 13.00 7.27 -5.52
CA GLU A 97 11.86 7.08 -6.43
C GLU A 97 11.89 5.73 -7.16
N LYS A 98 13.07 5.26 -7.57
CA LYS A 98 13.21 3.97 -8.23
C LYS A 98 12.85 2.83 -7.28
N ASP A 99 13.25 2.93 -6.02
CA ASP A 99 12.98 1.89 -5.02
C ASP A 99 11.48 1.85 -4.66
N ARG A 100 10.78 2.99 -4.69
CA ARG A 100 9.31 3.03 -4.56
C ARG A 100 8.63 2.28 -5.71
N LEU A 101 9.07 2.48 -6.95
CA LEU A 101 8.58 1.73 -8.10
C LEU A 101 8.91 0.24 -8.02
N THR A 102 10.11 -0.11 -7.55
CA THR A 102 10.52 -1.51 -7.32
C THR A 102 9.64 -2.17 -6.27
N PHE A 103 9.41 -1.50 -5.13
CA PHE A 103 8.52 -2.01 -4.10
C PHE A 103 7.08 -2.21 -4.60
N ALA A 104 6.53 -1.23 -5.32
CA ALA A 104 5.21 -1.35 -5.94
C ALA A 104 5.15 -2.50 -6.97
N THR A 105 6.26 -2.76 -7.67
CA THR A 105 6.38 -3.87 -8.61
C THR A 105 6.32 -5.22 -7.89
N TYR A 106 7.12 -5.41 -6.84
CA TYR A 106 7.11 -6.65 -6.05
C TYR A 106 5.76 -6.90 -5.37
N LEU A 107 5.11 -5.87 -4.81
CA LEU A 107 3.77 -6.04 -4.25
C LEU A 107 2.75 -6.50 -5.29
N ALA A 108 2.83 -5.98 -6.51
CA ALA A 108 1.90 -6.36 -7.57
C ALA A 108 2.18 -7.78 -8.12
N GLU A 109 3.44 -8.22 -8.13
CA GLU A 109 3.83 -9.59 -8.49
C GLU A 109 3.31 -10.61 -7.47
N ILE A 110 3.45 -10.33 -6.17
CA ILE A 110 2.91 -11.18 -5.09
C ILE A 110 1.39 -11.40 -5.20
N LEU A 111 0.67 -10.46 -5.81
CA LEU A 111 -0.79 -10.52 -5.98
C LEU A 111 -1.23 -11.12 -7.32
N GLY A 112 -0.31 -11.26 -8.28
CA GLY A 112 -0.60 -11.70 -9.65
C GLY A 112 -0.08 -13.09 -10.01
N ASP A 113 0.71 -13.71 -9.12
CA ASP A 113 1.11 -15.13 -9.15
C ASP A 113 0.15 -16.00 -8.33
#